data_AF-A0A967HP91-F1
#
_entry.id   AF-A0A967HP91-F1
#
_cell.length_a   1.000
_cell.length_b   1.000
_cell.length_c   1.000
_cell.angle_alpha   90.00
_cell.angle_beta   90.00
_cell.angle_gamma   90.00
#
_symmetry.space_group_name_H-M   'P 1'
#
loop_
_entity.id
_entity.type
_entity.pdbx_description
1 polymer ?
#
loop_
_entity_poly.entity_id
_entity_poly.type
_entity_poly.pdbx_seq_one_letter_code
_entity_poly.pdbx_strand_id
1 'polypeptide(L)'
;VELGGSDQKFNLLVARTIQERYGQEPQVCLIMPLLRGTDGEQKMSKSYDNYIGISEPPEEMYGKTMSIPDSLLEEWLELASGLEGGDLEAALGDVAA
;
A
#
# COMPACT_ATOMS: atom_id res chain seq x y z
N VAL A 1 -14.60 -1.75 -12.90
CA VAL A 1 -13.83 -1.13 -11.81
C VAL A 1 -12.39 -1.54 -12.00
N GLU A 2 -11.43 -0.63 -11.86
CA GLU A 2 -9.99 -0.91 -11.91
C GLU A 2 -9.32 -0.31 -10.67
N LEU A 3 -8.39 -1.06 -10.07
CA LEU A 3 -7.65 -0.68 -8.87
C LEU A 3 -6.18 -0.46 -9.26
N GLY A 4 -5.54 0.55 -8.70
CA GLY A 4 -4.11 0.76 -8.87
C GLY A 4 -3.50 1.66 -7.80
N GLY A 5 -2.16 1.64 -7.72
CA GLY A 5 -1.42 2.58 -6.88
C GLY A 5 -1.50 4.01 -7.41
N SER A 6 -1.10 4.97 -6.57
CA SER A 6 -1.05 6.39 -6.94
C SER A 6 -0.14 6.68 -8.14
N ASP A 7 0.85 5.82 -8.40
CA ASP A 7 1.71 5.85 -9.58
C ASP A 7 1.00 5.46 -10.89
N GLN A 8 -0.14 4.74 -10.82
CA GLN A 8 -0.91 4.31 -11.98
C GLN A 8 -2.03 5.29 -12.37
N LYS A 9 -2.21 6.40 -11.65
CA LYS A 9 -3.30 7.36 -11.87
C LYS A 9 -3.44 7.80 -13.33
N PHE A 10 -2.34 8.10 -14.01
CA PHE A 10 -2.37 8.51 -15.41
C PHE A 10 -2.91 7.39 -16.30
N ASN A 11 -2.39 6.17 -16.15
CA ASN A 11 -2.80 5.01 -16.95
C ASN A 11 -4.29 4.69 -16.76
N LEU A 12 -4.76 4.70 -15.51
CA LEU A 12 -6.16 4.44 -15.16
C LEU A 12 -7.12 5.47 -15.80
N LEU A 13 -6.75 6.76 -15.78
CA LEU A 13 -7.58 7.82 -16.35
C LEU A 13 -7.55 7.85 -17.89
N VAL A 14 -6.42 7.49 -18.49
CA VAL A 14 -6.31 7.33 -19.95
C VAL A 14 -7.19 6.17 -20.41
N ALA A 15 -7.11 5.01 -19.75
CA ALA A 15 -7.95 3.85 -20.07
C ALA A 15 -9.44 4.19 -19.97
N ARG A 16 -9.85 4.88 -18.90
CA ARG A 16 -11.22 5.38 -18.72
C ARG A 16 -11.67 6.30 -19.87
N THR A 17 -10.81 7.23 -20.29
CA THR A 17 -11.12 8.16 -21.39
C THR A 17 -11.24 7.44 -22.73
N ILE A 18 -10.44 6.39 -22.94
CA ILE A 18 -10.52 5.55 -24.15
C ILE A 18 -11.85 4.80 -24.17
N GLN A 19 -12.29 4.22 -23.05
CA GLN A 19 -13.60 3.54 -22.98
C GLN A 19 -14.74 4.47 -23.39
N GLU A 20 -14.76 5.71 -22.88
CA GLU A 20 -15.74 6.74 -23.27
C GLU A 20 -15.75 6.99 -24.78
N ARG A 21 -14.57 7.15 -25.39
CA ARG A 21 -14.44 7.42 -26.83
C ARG A 21 -14.89 6.27 -27.72
N TYR A 22 -14.85 5.05 -27.21
CA TYR A 22 -15.29 3.84 -27.92
C TYR A 22 -16.73 3.45 -27.57
N GLY A 23 -17.47 4.31 -26.87
CA GLY A 23 -18.87 4.08 -26.49
C GLY A 23 -19.05 2.99 -25.44
N GLN A 24 -17.99 2.63 -24.71
CA GLN A 24 -18.04 1.70 -23.59
C GLN A 24 -18.32 2.44 -22.28
N GLU A 25 -18.92 1.74 -21.32
CA GLU A 25 -19.12 2.29 -19.98
C GLU A 25 -17.75 2.55 -19.32
N PRO A 26 -17.49 3.76 -18.78
CA PRO A 26 -16.17 4.10 -18.25
C PRO A 26 -15.94 3.45 -16.89
N GLN A 27 -14.78 2.84 -16.70
CA GLN A 27 -14.44 2.18 -15.46
C GLN A 27 -14.36 3.14 -14.28
N VAL A 28 -14.84 2.70 -13.12
CA VAL A 28 -14.53 3.33 -11.82
C VAL A 28 -13.07 3.02 -11.47
N CYS A 29 -12.26 4.05 -11.21
CA CYS A 29 -10.87 3.90 -10.80
C CYS A 29 -10.76 4.09 -9.28
N LEU A 30 -10.21 3.09 -8.58
CA LEU A 30 -9.84 3.18 -7.17
C LEU A 30 -8.32 3.30 -7.05
N ILE A 31 -7.87 4.37 -6.40
CA ILE A 31 -6.44 4.68 -6.27
C ILE A 31 -6.01 4.48 -4.82
N MET A 32 -5.05 3.59 -4.61
CA MET A 32 -4.50 3.28 -3.29
C MET A 32 -3.18 4.05 -3.06
N PRO A 33 -2.85 4.41 -1.81
CA PRO A 33 -1.54 4.94 -1.48
C PRO A 33 -0.44 3.90 -1.74
N LEU A 34 0.80 4.38 -1.91
CA LEU A 34 1.97 3.51 -1.96
C LEU A 34 2.51 3.37 -0.54
N LEU A 35 2.74 2.12 -0.12
CA LEU A 35 3.31 1.82 1.18
C LEU A 35 4.71 2.42 1.30
N ARG A 36 4.98 3.09 2.42
CA ARG A 36 6.34 3.57 2.75
C ARG A 36 7.24 2.42 3.20
N GLY A 37 8.51 2.51 2.82
CA GLY A 37 9.49 1.46 3.09
C GLY A 37 10.00 1.47 4.53
N THR A 38 10.96 0.58 4.81
CA THR A 38 11.61 0.47 6.14
C THR A 38 12.45 1.69 6.51
N ASP A 39 12.66 2.62 5.58
CA ASP A 39 13.35 3.90 5.80
C ASP A 39 12.45 4.99 6.39
N GLY A 40 11.13 4.79 6.45
CA GLY A 40 10.20 5.73 7.10
C GLY A 40 9.67 6.86 6.20
N GLU A 41 10.37 7.16 5.10
CA GLU A 41 10.14 8.37 4.32
C GLU A 41 9.65 8.07 2.90
N GLN A 42 10.41 7.24 2.17
CA GLN A 42 10.16 7.03 0.75
C GLN A 42 9.18 5.88 0.54
N LYS A 43 8.53 5.88 -0.63
CA LYS A 43 7.79 4.71 -1.09
C LYS A 43 8.70 3.48 -1.09
N MET A 44 8.13 2.33 -0.77
CA MET A 44 8.85 1.06 -0.80
C MET A 44 9.38 0.77 -2.21
N SER A 45 10.66 0.42 -2.32
CA SER A 45 11.35 0.20 -3.59
C SER A 45 12.62 -0.63 -3.42
N LYS A 46 12.82 -1.59 -4.33
CA LYS A 46 14.10 -2.33 -4.43
C LYS A 46 15.29 -1.41 -4.68
N SER A 47 15.09 -0.30 -5.39
CA SER A 47 16.17 0.63 -5.73
C SER A 47 16.57 1.54 -4.56
N TYR A 48 15.69 1.73 -3.58
CA TYR A 48 16.00 2.48 -2.36
C TYR A 48 16.46 1.59 -1.22
N ASP A 49 16.50 0.27 -1.44
CA ASP A 49 16.86 -0.74 -0.44
C ASP A 49 16.01 -0.68 0.84
N ASN A 50 14.76 -0.21 0.71
CA ASN A 50 13.81 -0.04 1.81
C ASN A 50 12.61 -1.01 1.72
N TYR A 51 12.80 -2.15 1.02
CA TYR A 51 11.72 -3.07 0.65
C TYR A 51 11.71 -4.36 1.44
N ILE A 52 10.51 -4.90 1.61
CA ILE A 52 10.26 -6.26 2.11
C ILE A 52 9.84 -7.14 0.93
N GLY A 53 10.66 -8.12 0.58
CA GLY A 53 10.39 -8.99 -0.56
C GLY A 53 9.45 -10.14 -0.19
N ILE A 54 8.37 -10.32 -0.95
CA ILE A 54 7.41 -11.43 -0.74
C ILE A 54 8.00 -12.83 -0.98
N SER A 55 9.17 -12.90 -1.61
CA SER A 55 9.89 -14.14 -1.92
C SER A 55 11.17 -14.30 -1.09
N GLU A 56 11.36 -13.46 -0.07
CA GLU A 56 12.50 -13.56 0.85
C GLU A 56 12.27 -14.68 1.88
N PRO A 57 13.34 -15.19 2.51
CA PRO A 57 13.19 -16.12 3.63
C PRO A 57 12.33 -15.52 4.76
N PRO A 58 11.52 -16.33 5.46
CA PRO A 58 10.62 -15.84 6.52
C PRO A 58 11.33 -15.02 7.60
N GLU A 59 12.55 -15.40 7.97
CA GLU A 59 13.37 -14.70 8.95
C GLU A 59 13.79 -13.29 8.47
N GLU A 60 14.07 -13.12 7.18
CA GLU A 60 14.40 -11.82 6.59
C GLU A 60 13.16 -10.93 6.51
N MET A 61 12.03 -11.49 6.05
CA MET A 61 10.76 -10.78 6.03
C MET A 61 10.37 -10.28 7.42
N TYR A 62 10.46 -11.15 8.42
CA TYR A 62 10.16 -10.81 9.81
C TYR A 62 11.10 -9.71 10.32
N GLY A 63 12.42 -9.86 10.13
CA GLY A 63 13.41 -8.88 10.57
C GLY A 63 13.18 -7.50 9.97
N LYS A 64 12.90 -7.42 8.66
CA LYS A 64 12.59 -6.16 7.97
C LYS A 64 11.25 -5.56 8.39
N THR A 65 10.25 -6.39 8.66
CA THR A 65 8.94 -5.90 9.16
C THR A 65 9.12 -5.28 10.54
N MET A 66 9.91 -5.91 11.41
CA MET A 66 10.22 -5.37 12.74
C MET A 66 11.11 -4.12 12.72
N SER A 67 11.70 -3.75 11.57
CA SER A 67 12.47 -2.52 11.43
C SER A 67 11.65 -1.32 10.92
N ILE A 68 10.34 -1.50 10.73
CA ILE A 68 9.45 -0.40 10.33
C ILE A 68 9.39 0.62 11.47
N PRO A 69 9.58 1.94 11.21
CA PRO A 69 9.47 2.96 12.24
C PRO A 69 8.07 3.04 12.85
N ASP A 70 7.99 3.33 14.15
CA ASP A 70 6.71 3.44 14.88
C ASP A 70 5.74 4.44 14.24
N SER A 71 6.26 5.52 13.66
CA SER A 71 5.49 6.53 12.94
C SER A 71 4.76 6.01 11.69
N LEU A 72 5.09 4.80 11.23
CA LEU A 72 4.46 4.12 10.11
C LEU A 72 3.54 2.97 10.53
N LEU A 73 3.46 2.62 11.82
CA LEU A 73 2.70 1.44 12.27
C LEU A 73 1.22 1.56 11.92
N GLU A 74 0.61 2.74 12.07
CA GLU A 74 -0.78 2.97 11.67
C GLU A 74 -1.00 2.65 10.18
N GLU A 75 -0.18 3.23 9.29
CA GLU A 75 -0.27 2.98 7.85
C GLU A 75 -0.11 1.48 7.51
N TRP A 76 0.87 0.81 8.12
CA TRP A 76 1.13 -0.60 7.87
C TRP A 76 0.03 -1.52 8.42
N LEU A 77 -0.52 -1.19 9.58
CA LEU A 77 -1.65 -1.92 10.14
C LEU A 77 -2.87 -1.79 9.23
N GLU A 78 -3.21 -0.59 8.78
CA GLU A 78 -4.36 -0.36 7.88
C GLU A 78 -4.19 -1.05 6.51
N LEU A 79 -2.99 -1.01 5.93
CA LEU A 79 -2.79 -1.43 4.53
C LEU A 79 -2.34 -2.88 4.37
N ALA A 80 -1.72 -3.49 5.39
CA ALA A 80 -1.03 -4.77 5.23
C ALA A 80 -1.27 -5.81 6.35
N SER A 81 -1.88 -5.47 7.48
CA SER A 81 -2.04 -6.43 8.60
C SER A 81 -3.14 -7.48 8.40
N GLY A 82 -4.14 -7.17 7.58
CA GLY A 82 -5.36 -7.98 7.45
C GLY A 82 -6.29 -7.92 8.67
N LEU A 83 -6.03 -7.03 9.63
CA LEU A 83 -6.95 -6.72 10.72
C LEU A 83 -8.17 -5.97 10.18
N GLU A 84 -9.35 -6.28 10.72
CA GLU A 84 -10.60 -5.66 10.32
C GLU A 84 -11.44 -5.28 11.56
N GLY A 85 -12.27 -4.26 11.42
CA GLY A 85 -13.21 -3.83 12.46
C GLY A 85 -12.54 -3.56 13.80
N GLY A 86 -13.07 -4.15 14.87
CA GLY A 86 -12.60 -3.91 16.25
C GLY A 86 -11.17 -4.34 16.51
N ASP A 87 -10.63 -5.32 15.78
CA ASP A 87 -9.25 -5.77 15.97
C ASP A 87 -8.25 -4.73 15.43
N LEU A 88 -8.56 -4.08 14.31
CA LEU A 88 -7.77 -2.97 13.78
C LEU A 88 -7.86 -1.77 14.72
N GLU A 89 -9.05 -1.41 15.19
CA GLU A 89 -9.26 -0.30 16.13
C GLU A 89 -8.46 -0.49 17.43
N ALA A 90 -8.43 -1.71 17.97
CA ALA A 90 -7.65 -2.05 19.15
C ALA A 90 -6.14 -1.89 18.89
N ALA A 91 -5.64 -2.44 17.78
CA ALA A 91 -4.22 -2.35 17.42
C ALA A 91 -3.76 -0.90 17.20
N LEU A 92 -4.60 -0.07 16.55
CA LEU A 92 -4.31 1.36 16.38
C LEU A 92 -4.35 2.13 17.70
N GLY A 93 -5.25 1.74 18.62
CA GLY A 93 -5.29 2.30 19.98
C GLY A 93 -4.00 2.06 20.76
N ASP A 94 -3.39 0.87 20.61
CA ASP A 94 -2.12 0.54 21.25
C ASP A 94 -0.92 1.32 20.66
N VAL A 95 -0.96 1.69 19.37
CA VAL A 95 0.09 2.50 18.72
C VAL A 95 0.07 3.97 19.17
N ALA A 96 -1.12 4.48 19.52
CA ALA A 96 -1.29 5.88 19.94
C ALA A 96 -0.97 6.13 21.43
N ALA A 97 -0.73 5.08 22.22
CA ALA A 97 -0.53 5.10 23.67
C ALA A 97 0.95 5.23 24.07
#